data_AF-A0A964VS74-F1
#
_entry.id   AF-A0A964VS74-F1
#
_cell.length_a   1.000
_cell.length_b   1.000
_cell.length_c   1.000
_cell.angle_alpha   90.00
_cell.angle_beta   90.00
_cell.angle_gamma   90.00
#
_symmetry.space_group_name_H-M   'P 1'
#
loop_
_entity.id
_entity.type
_entity.pdbx_description
1 polymer ?
#
loop_
_entity_poly.entity_id
_entity_poly.type
_entity_poly.pdbx_seq_one_letter_code
_entity_poly.pdbx_strand_id
1 'polypeptide(L)'
;MKILSLWLTAGLLASGVAFAGELSEADQKWSSAVEKMIEKGAEKISTPDSNRADLAVQLAKKHNRTATIQKNDKGYEVVFTTATKSTTVAKNDK
;
A
#
# COMPACT_ATOMS: atom_id res chain seq x y z
N MET A 1 -26.33 -45.79 -4.01
CA MET A 1 -27.35 -44.87 -3.45
C MET A 1 -26.68 -43.95 -2.45
N LYS A 2 -26.92 -42.63 -2.59
CA LYS A 2 -26.92 -41.56 -1.57
C LYS A 2 -25.80 -41.55 -0.52
N ILE A 3 -24.95 -40.51 -0.54
CA ILE A 3 -25.15 -39.31 0.29
C ILE A 3 -24.28 -38.15 -0.21
N LEU A 4 -24.92 -36.99 -0.37
CA LEU A 4 -24.34 -35.68 -0.62
C LEU A 4 -23.56 -35.20 0.63
N SER A 5 -22.42 -34.54 0.40
CA SER A 5 -21.79 -33.58 1.32
C SER A 5 -20.82 -32.75 0.47
N LEU A 6 -21.30 -31.82 -0.35
CA LEU A 6 -21.54 -30.42 0.02
C LEU A 6 -20.49 -29.87 1.01
N TRP A 7 -19.23 -29.81 0.58
CA TRP A 7 -18.22 -28.96 1.21
C TRP A 7 -18.43 -27.51 0.75
N LEU A 8 -19.42 -26.90 1.38
CA LEU A 8 -19.71 -25.48 1.41
C LEU A 8 -18.74 -24.80 2.39
N THR A 9 -17.47 -24.60 2.02
CA THR A 9 -16.57 -23.73 2.81
C THR A 9 -15.48 -23.09 1.94
N ALA A 10 -15.89 -22.22 1.02
CA ALA A 10 -15.03 -21.14 0.51
C ALA A 10 -15.66 -19.80 0.92
N GLY A 11 -15.95 -19.70 2.22
CA GLY A 11 -16.19 -18.43 2.88
C GLY A 11 -14.86 -17.81 3.28
N LEU A 12 -14.87 -16.48 3.30
CA LEU A 12 -13.89 -15.56 3.86
C LEU A 12 -12.84 -15.00 2.90
N LEU A 13 -12.88 -13.66 2.81
CA LEU A 13 -11.80 -12.73 2.40
C LEU A 13 -11.84 -12.11 0.99
N ALA A 14 -13.02 -11.99 0.39
CA ALA A 14 -13.30 -10.84 -0.47
C ALA A 14 -14.21 -9.85 0.27
N SER A 15 -13.87 -9.54 1.52
CA SER A 15 -14.18 -8.25 2.12
C SER A 15 -13.36 -7.21 1.36
N GLY A 16 -13.74 -6.95 0.10
CA GLY A 16 -13.35 -5.75 -0.60
C GLY A 16 -13.95 -4.63 0.20
N VAL A 17 -13.16 -4.14 1.15
CA VAL A 17 -13.46 -3.01 2.00
C VAL A 17 -13.88 -1.91 1.05
N ALA A 18 -15.18 -1.64 1.03
CA ALA A 18 -15.73 -0.45 0.44
C ALA A 18 -15.14 0.73 1.24
N PHE A 19 -13.95 1.18 0.85
CA PHE A 19 -13.50 2.55 1.10
C PHE A 19 -14.32 3.47 0.18
N ALA A 20 -15.64 3.47 0.40
CA ALA A 20 -16.60 4.40 -0.20
C ALA A 20 -17.05 5.41 0.87
N GLY A 21 -16.15 5.76 1.79
CA GLY A 21 -16.21 7.05 2.45
C GLY A 21 -15.68 8.05 1.44
N GLU A 22 -16.57 8.90 0.92
CA GLU A 22 -16.26 10.01 0.02
C GLU A 22 -14.95 10.68 0.48
N LEU A 23 -13.86 10.47 -0.27
CA LEU A 23 -12.57 11.10 0.04
C LEU A 23 -12.83 12.60 0.10
N SER A 24 -12.57 13.21 1.26
CA SER A 24 -12.74 14.65 1.41
C SER A 24 -11.93 15.37 0.33
N GLU A 25 -12.36 16.55 -0.12
CA GLU A 25 -11.60 17.30 -1.13
C GLU A 25 -10.13 17.52 -0.72
N ALA A 26 -9.86 17.61 0.59
CA ALA A 26 -8.51 17.70 1.13
C ALA A 26 -7.70 16.42 0.87
N ASP A 27 -8.30 15.25 1.03
CA ASP A 27 -7.65 13.96 0.81
C ASP A 27 -7.44 13.67 -0.68
N GLN A 28 -8.34 14.13 -1.55
CA GLN A 28 -8.17 14.03 -3.01
C GLN A 28 -7.02 14.92 -3.51
N LYS A 29 -6.92 16.15 -3.01
CA LYS A 29 -5.79 17.05 -3.33
C LYS A 29 -4.48 16.49 -2.80
N TRP A 30 -4.51 15.93 -1.60
CA TRP A 30 -3.36 15.30 -0.99
C TRP A 30 -2.89 14.07 -1.77
N SER A 31 -3.79 13.15 -2.12
CA SER A 31 -3.45 11.94 -2.89
C SER A 31 -2.86 12.29 -4.25
N SER A 32 -3.42 13.30 -4.93
CA SER A 32 -2.88 13.82 -6.20
C SER A 32 -1.47 14.39 -6.05
N ALA A 33 -1.17 15.07 -4.94
CA ALA A 33 0.17 15.58 -4.66
C ALA A 33 1.15 14.44 -4.39
N VAL A 34 0.74 13.42 -3.62
CA VAL A 34 1.52 12.23 -3.32
C VAL A 34 1.81 11.42 -4.57
N GLU A 35 0.84 11.23 -5.46
CA GLU A 35 1.01 10.53 -6.73
C GLU A 35 2.12 11.20 -7.56
N LYS A 36 2.06 12.53 -7.71
CA LYS A 36 3.12 13.31 -8.38
C LYS A 36 4.48 13.18 -7.70
N MET A 37 4.53 13.09 -6.37
CA MET A 37 5.78 12.87 -5.64
C MET A 37 6.36 11.49 -5.90
N ILE A 38 5.50 10.45 -5.93
CA ILE A 38 5.89 9.07 -6.23
C ILE A 38 6.44 8.98 -7.66
N GLU A 39 5.79 9.63 -8.63
CA GLU A 39 6.24 9.74 -10.02
C GLU A 39 7.58 10.47 -10.14
N LYS A 40 7.80 11.52 -9.36
CA LYS A 40 9.09 12.22 -9.26
C LYS A 40 10.18 11.41 -8.57
N GLY A 41 9.87 10.24 -8.03
CA GLY A 41 10.83 9.37 -7.37
C GLY A 41 11.03 9.65 -5.88
N ALA A 42 10.07 10.30 -5.20
CA ALA A 42 10.14 10.50 -3.76
C ALA A 42 10.34 9.18 -3.02
N GLU A 43 11.19 9.16 -2.00
CA GLU A 43 11.52 7.96 -1.22
C GLU A 43 10.73 7.87 0.09
N LYS A 44 10.18 8.98 0.59
CA LYS A 44 9.37 9.00 1.80
C LYS A 44 8.37 10.15 1.85
N ILE A 45 7.28 9.96 2.58
CA ILE A 45 6.26 10.98 2.86
C ILE A 45 5.80 10.83 4.30
N SER A 46 5.57 11.93 5.01
CA SER A 46 5.04 11.92 6.36
C SER A 46 3.63 12.50 6.39
N THR A 47 2.74 11.88 7.16
CA THR A 47 1.36 12.32 7.36
C THR A 47 0.91 12.04 8.80
N PRO A 48 0.21 12.96 9.46
CA PRO A 48 -0.38 12.70 10.78
C PRO A 48 -1.57 11.72 10.69
N ASP A 49 -2.20 11.61 9.52
CA ASP A 49 -3.39 10.79 9.29
C ASP A 49 -3.03 9.39 8.81
N SER A 50 -3.52 8.35 9.50
CA SER A 50 -3.31 6.95 9.12
C SER A 50 -3.95 6.63 7.76
N ASN A 51 -5.16 7.13 7.52
CA ASN A 51 -5.88 6.90 6.26
C ASN A 51 -5.09 7.40 5.04
N ARG A 52 -4.40 8.53 5.19
CA ARG A 52 -3.50 9.06 4.16
C ARG A 52 -2.27 8.18 3.98
N ALA A 53 -1.71 7.64 5.06
CA ALA A 53 -0.60 6.69 4.96
C ALA A 53 -1.01 5.43 4.17
N ASP A 54 -2.20 4.89 4.42
CA ASP A 54 -2.75 3.77 3.66
C ASP A 54 -2.99 4.12 2.18
N LEU A 55 -3.50 5.31 1.89
CA LEU A 55 -3.65 5.80 0.51
C LEU A 55 -2.30 5.91 -0.22
N ALA A 56 -1.27 6.42 0.45
CA ALA A 56 0.07 6.50 -0.12
C ALA A 56 0.65 5.10 -0.44
N VAL A 57 0.39 4.10 0.40
CA VAL A 57 0.78 2.70 0.12
C VAL A 57 0.06 2.17 -1.12
N GLN A 58 -1.23 2.45 -1.26
CA GLN A 58 -2.00 2.03 -2.44
C GLN A 58 -1.51 2.72 -3.72
N LEU A 59 -1.21 4.02 -3.66
CA LEU A 59 -0.63 4.77 -4.78
C LEU A 59 0.74 4.21 -5.16
N ALA A 60 1.62 3.93 -4.20
CA ALA A 60 2.93 3.34 -4.49
C ALA A 60 2.81 2.00 -5.23
N LYS A 61 1.89 1.13 -4.81
CA LYS A 61 1.61 -0.14 -5.50
C LYS A 61 1.19 0.07 -6.95
N LYS A 62 0.35 1.07 -7.23
CA LYS A 62 -0.05 1.44 -8.60
C LYS A 62 1.13 1.84 -9.48
N HIS A 63 2.17 2.44 -8.90
CA HIS A 63 3.41 2.83 -9.59
C HIS A 63 4.51 1.76 -9.56
N ASN A 64 4.19 0.49 -9.29
CA ASN A 64 5.17 -0.61 -9.17
C ASN A 64 6.25 -0.35 -8.11
N ARG A 65 5.89 0.37 -7.03
CA ARG A 65 6.74 0.62 -5.87
C ARG A 65 6.16 -0.06 -4.64
N THR A 66 7.05 -0.54 -3.79
CA THR A 66 6.70 -1.05 -2.46
C THR A 66 6.69 0.11 -1.47
N ALA A 67 5.83 0.04 -0.47
CA ALA A 67 5.69 1.07 0.55
C ALA A 67 5.58 0.44 1.94
N THR A 68 6.30 1.00 2.91
CA THR A 68 6.27 0.58 4.32
C THR A 68 5.82 1.74 5.18
N ILE A 69 4.81 1.52 6.02
CA ILE A 69 4.36 2.52 6.99
C ILE A 69 5.17 2.33 8.29
N GLN A 70 5.81 3.39 8.75
CA GLN A 70 6.48 3.48 10.03
C GLN A 70 5.74 4.49 10.89
N LYS A 71 5.29 4.08 12.08
CA LYS A 71 4.67 5.00 13.04
C LYS A 71 5.76 5.65 13.89
N ASN A 72 5.71 6.96 14.04
CA ASN A 72 6.61 7.72 14.89
C ASN A 72 5.82 8.68 15.79
N ASP A 73 6.50 9.40 16.69
CA ASP A 73 5.86 10.36 17.61
C ASP A 73 5.12 11.51 16.91
N LYS A 74 5.39 11.71 15.62
CA LYS A 74 4.81 12.78 14.78
C LYS A 74 3.66 12.28 13.88
N GLY A 75 3.32 10.99 13.93
CA GLY A 75 2.30 10.37 13.10
C GLY A 75 2.82 9.15 12.32
N TYR A 76 2.64 9.18 11.01
CA TYR A 76 2.95 8.08 10.10
C TYR A 76 3.93 8.53 9.01
N GLU A 77 4.98 7.76 8.80
CA GLU A 77 5.93 7.93 7.71
C GLU A 77 5.81 6.76 6.74
N VAL A 78 5.57 7.04 5.47
CA VAL A 78 5.50 6.05 4.40
C VAL A 78 6.80 6.10 3.63
N VAL A 79 7.58 5.02 3.70
CA VAL A 79 8.85 4.86 2.98
C VAL A 79 8.60 4.04 1.72
N PHE A 80 8.93 4.60 0.56
CA PHE A 80 8.80 3.97 -0.74
C PHE A 80 10.11 3.33 -1.18
N THR A 81 10.05 2.05 -1.48
CA THR A 81 11.15 1.30 -2.09
C THR A 81 10.78 0.98 -3.52
N THR A 82 11.73 1.16 -4.45
CA THR A 82 11.54 0.65 -5.80
C THR A 82 11.62 -0.87 -5.75
N ALA A 83 10.77 -1.57 -6.50
CA ALA A 83 10.81 -3.04 -6.60
C ALA A 83 12.17 -3.56 -7.12
N THR A 84 13.02 -2.67 -7.64
CA THR A 84 14.38 -2.94 -8.13
C THR A 84 15.48 -2.94 -7.06
N LYS A 85 15.21 -2.60 -5.79
CA LYS A 85 16.22 -2.72 -4.70
C LYS A 85 16.24 -4.10 -4.03
N SER A 86 15.70 -5.14 -4.66
CA SER A 86 16.24 -6.50 -4.45
C SER A 86 17.59 -6.57 -5.13
N THR A 87 18.59 -5.97 -4.50
CA THR A 87 19.99 -6.20 -4.82
C THR A 87 20.21 -7.69 -4.60
N THR A 88 20.24 -8.43 -5.70
CA THR A 88 21.03 -9.64 -5.83
C THR A 88 22.44 -9.27 -5.37
N VAL A 89 22.70 -9.39 -4.06
CA VAL A 89 24.06 -9.53 -3.55
C VAL A 89 24.45 -10.96 -3.92
N ALA A 90 24.67 -11.18 -5.22
CA ALA A 90 25.50 -12.27 -5.68
C ALA A 90 26.90 -11.95 -5.16
N LYS A 91 27.18 -12.33 -3.91
CA LYS A 91 28.54 -12.58 -3.46
C LYS A 91 28.98 -13.86 -4.14
N ASN A 92 29.33 -13.72 -5.42
CA ASN A 92 30.28 -14.59 -6.07
C ASN A 92 31.58 -13.81 -6.06
N ASP A 93 32.48 -14.12 -5.13
CA ASP A 93 33.90 -13.93 -5.36
C ASP A 93 34.72 -14.76 -4.36
N LYS A 94 35.21 -15.87 -4.92
CA LYS A 94 36.47 -16.58 -4.66
C LYS A 94 36.60 -17.57 -3.51
#